data_AF-A0A6V8CKG0-F1
#
_entry.id   AF-A0A6V8CKG0-F1
#
_cell.length_a   1.000
_cell.length_b   1.000
_cell.length_c   1.000
_cell.angle_alpha   90.00
_cell.angle_beta   90.00
_cell.angle_gamma   90.00
#
_symmetry.space_group_name_H-M   'P 1'
#
loop_
_entity.id
_entity.type
_entity.pdbx_description
1 polymer ?
#
loop_
_entity_poly.entity_id
_entity_poly.type
_entity_poly.pdbx_seq_one_letter_code
_entity_poly.pdbx_strand_id
1 'polypeptide(L)'
;MHRRAIVPARVNIIGEHVDNHGGLSLPFATSDYLIMDAIQRGEGYSGDELVIRLWKEAGGWPADLTVDSGIPIGMGMSSSAALCVAIVLCARGVNEGIETCKEARRIERVVLENNCGLLDQIAMIFSKEGHAVLVDFSDLSMEQIPLPASWIFKLVDSGISRALSSTEYGTMNTYSKKHVADEVQRVLDSRGAPAEYLGQLLNQSHSSLISLGVSLTEIDRMVDDLQRTDGVLGARMMGGGFGGMILVLVEDEGVLPSIPVVVSSDSARLEEVL
;
A
#
# COMPACT_ATOMS: atom_id res chain seq x y z
N MET A 1 3.03 -4.41 -30.89
CA MET A 1 2.67 -3.46 -29.82
C MET A 1 3.57 -3.71 -28.63
N HIS A 2 4.05 -2.65 -27.99
CA HIS A 2 4.84 -2.73 -26.76
C HIS A 2 4.26 -1.73 -25.77
N ARG A 3 3.80 -2.22 -24.62
CA ARG A 3 3.31 -1.39 -23.52
C ARG A 3 4.18 -1.57 -22.30
N ARG A 4 4.43 -0.46 -21.61
CA ARG A 4 5.16 -0.42 -20.35
C ARG A 4 4.30 0.23 -19.27
N ALA A 5 4.12 -0.45 -18.16
CA ALA A 5 3.52 0.12 -16.96
C ALA A 5 4.61 0.37 -15.91
N ILE A 6 4.60 1.56 -15.31
CA ILE A 6 5.44 1.93 -14.17
C ILE A 6 4.50 2.21 -13.01
N VAL A 7 4.51 1.35 -12.00
CA VAL A 7 3.55 1.39 -10.89
C VAL A 7 4.31 1.59 -9.58
N PRO A 8 4.02 2.67 -8.82
CA PRO A 8 4.71 2.92 -7.56
C PRO A 8 4.28 1.92 -6.48
N ALA A 9 5.10 1.76 -5.45
CA ALA A 9 4.67 1.25 -4.15
C ALA A 9 3.82 2.31 -3.44
N ARG A 10 3.33 1.96 -2.25
CA ARG A 10 2.53 2.87 -1.43
C ARG A 10 2.82 2.71 0.05
N VAL A 11 2.63 3.80 0.77
CA VAL A 11 2.57 3.85 2.23
C VAL A 11 1.16 4.24 2.66
N ASN A 12 0.65 3.60 3.71
CA ASN A 12 -0.57 4.02 4.38
C ASN A 12 -0.18 4.79 5.66
N ILE A 13 -0.45 6.10 5.72
CA ILE A 13 -0.10 6.90 6.90
C ILE A 13 -0.93 6.44 8.09
N ILE A 14 -2.25 6.35 7.90
CA ILE A 14 -3.22 5.99 8.94
C ILE A 14 -4.52 5.52 8.28
N GLY A 15 -5.35 4.74 8.99
CA GLY A 15 -6.53 4.10 8.40
C GLY A 15 -6.26 2.66 8.00
N GLU A 16 -5.83 1.81 8.91
CA GLU A 16 -5.56 0.40 8.62
C GLU A 16 -6.76 -0.50 8.94
N HIS A 17 -6.96 -1.59 8.19
CA HIS A 17 -8.07 -2.55 8.41
C HIS A 17 -9.49 -1.95 8.32
N VAL A 18 -9.66 -0.81 7.65
CA VAL A 18 -10.94 -0.12 7.46
C VAL A 18 -11.49 -0.17 6.04
N ASP A 19 -10.66 -0.56 5.07
CA ASP A 19 -10.96 -0.56 3.64
C ASP A 19 -12.13 -1.49 3.24
N ASN A 20 -12.23 -2.65 3.89
CA ASN A 20 -13.34 -3.59 3.72
C ASN A 20 -14.56 -3.26 4.61
N HIS A 21 -14.51 -2.17 5.37
CA HIS A 21 -15.52 -1.79 6.35
C HIS A 21 -16.10 -0.39 6.11
N GLY A 22 -15.79 0.25 4.98
CA GLY A 22 -16.29 1.58 4.64
C GLY A 22 -15.73 2.71 5.51
N GLY A 23 -14.53 2.54 6.09
CA GLY A 23 -13.87 3.61 6.83
C GLY A 23 -13.05 4.54 5.93
N LEU A 24 -12.09 5.25 6.53
CA LEU A 24 -11.23 6.21 5.84
C LEU A 24 -9.76 5.79 5.92
N SER A 25 -8.99 6.03 4.88
CA SER A 25 -7.52 5.87 4.91
C SER A 25 -6.82 7.05 4.24
N LEU A 26 -5.56 7.26 4.61
CA LEU A 26 -4.71 8.32 4.08
C LEU A 26 -3.37 7.77 3.53
N PRO A 27 -3.39 7.03 2.41
CA PRO A 27 -2.17 6.58 1.76
C PRO A 27 -1.52 7.61 0.83
N PHE A 28 -0.27 7.37 0.46
CA PHE A 28 0.42 8.02 -0.66
C PHE A 28 1.33 7.04 -1.39
N ALA A 29 1.54 7.25 -2.69
CA ALA A 29 2.49 6.49 -3.50
C ALA A 29 3.94 6.89 -3.22
N THR A 30 4.86 5.93 -3.28
CA THR A 30 6.29 6.14 -2.99
C THR A 30 7.16 6.07 -4.24
N SER A 31 8.38 6.60 -4.17
CA SER A 31 9.35 6.55 -5.28
C SER A 31 9.84 5.16 -5.70
N ASP A 32 9.68 4.12 -4.86
CA ASP A 32 9.94 2.74 -5.28
C ASP A 32 8.88 2.27 -6.28
N TYR A 33 9.27 1.59 -7.36
CA TYR A 33 8.36 1.20 -8.43
C TYR A 33 8.58 -0.22 -8.94
N LEU A 34 7.53 -0.75 -9.56
CA LEU A 34 7.53 -1.94 -10.40
C LEU A 34 7.37 -1.50 -11.85
N ILE A 35 8.23 -2.01 -12.73
CA ILE A 35 8.15 -1.85 -14.18
C ILE A 35 7.70 -3.18 -14.77
N MET A 36 6.67 -3.14 -15.59
CA MET A 36 6.25 -4.28 -16.40
C MET A 36 6.25 -3.90 -17.87
N ASP A 37 6.91 -4.72 -18.69
CA ASP A 37 6.83 -4.65 -20.14
C ASP A 37 5.97 -5.80 -20.69
N ALA A 38 5.08 -5.47 -21.62
CA ALA A 38 4.32 -6.42 -22.41
C ALA A 38 4.57 -6.16 -23.90
N ILE A 39 5.20 -7.14 -24.58
CA ILE A 39 5.60 -7.04 -25.99
C ILE A 39 4.83 -8.06 -26.82
N GLN A 40 4.21 -7.61 -27.92
CA GLN A 40 3.35 -8.42 -28.78
C GLN A 40 4.05 -9.55 -29.50
N ARG A 41 3.45 -10.73 -29.37
CA ARG A 41 3.80 -11.95 -30.08
C ARG A 41 2.69 -12.31 -31.07
N GLY A 42 3.03 -13.15 -32.04
CA GLY A 42 2.04 -13.76 -32.93
C GLY A 42 1.16 -14.78 -32.20
N GLU A 43 1.75 -15.56 -31.29
CA GLU A 43 1.06 -16.58 -30.48
C GLU A 43 1.78 -16.86 -29.16
N GLY A 44 1.04 -17.45 -28.22
CA GLY A 44 1.55 -17.89 -26.93
C GLY A 44 1.92 -16.76 -25.97
N TYR A 45 2.54 -17.13 -24.86
CA TYR A 45 2.98 -16.22 -23.80
C TYR A 45 4.35 -16.65 -23.30
N SER A 46 5.17 -15.68 -22.90
CA SER A 46 6.49 -15.90 -22.30
C SER A 46 6.65 -14.99 -21.10
N GLY A 47 7.35 -15.44 -20.05
CA GLY A 47 7.50 -14.73 -18.79
C GLY A 47 7.33 -15.65 -17.59
N ASP A 48 7.33 -15.05 -16.40
CA ASP A 48 7.03 -15.78 -15.15
C ASP A 48 5.62 -16.38 -15.17
N GLU A 49 5.46 -17.58 -14.60
CA GLU A 49 4.21 -18.34 -14.67
C GLU A 49 3.04 -17.60 -13.99
N LEU A 50 3.31 -16.94 -12.85
CA LEU A 50 2.29 -16.18 -12.15
C LEU A 50 1.88 -14.94 -12.95
N VAL A 51 2.85 -14.25 -13.54
CA VAL A 51 2.59 -13.08 -14.40
C VAL A 51 1.76 -13.48 -15.62
N ILE A 52 2.06 -14.62 -16.26
CA ILE A 52 1.25 -15.16 -17.37
C ILE A 52 -0.18 -15.48 -16.93
N ARG A 53 -0.37 -16.07 -15.74
CA ARG A 53 -1.71 -16.36 -15.21
C ARG A 53 -2.53 -15.10 -15.00
N LEU A 54 -1.96 -14.10 -14.31
CA LEU A 54 -2.60 -12.80 -14.09
C LEU A 54 -2.89 -12.07 -15.42
N TRP A 55 -1.96 -12.11 -16.37
CA TRP A 55 -2.11 -11.51 -17.70
C TRP A 55 -3.28 -12.10 -18.48
N LYS A 56 -3.39 -13.44 -18.50
CA LYS A 56 -4.53 -14.13 -19.13
C LYS A 56 -5.85 -13.79 -18.43
N GLU A 57 -5.85 -13.73 -17.11
CA GLU A 57 -7.03 -13.38 -16.31
C GLU A 57 -7.51 -11.95 -16.60
N ALA A 58 -6.60 -11.03 -16.91
CA ALA A 58 -6.89 -9.67 -17.34
C ALA A 58 -7.32 -9.55 -18.82
N GLY A 59 -7.44 -10.67 -19.54
CA GLY A 59 -7.77 -10.69 -20.98
C GLY A 59 -6.63 -10.24 -21.89
N GLY A 60 -5.38 -10.37 -21.42
CA GLY A 60 -4.19 -9.99 -22.16
C GLY A 60 -3.98 -10.81 -23.44
N TRP A 61 -3.44 -10.16 -24.47
CA TRP A 61 -3.11 -10.74 -25.78
C TRP A 61 -1.78 -11.53 -25.74
N PRO A 62 -1.46 -12.37 -26.75
CA PRO A 62 -0.20 -13.13 -26.81
C PRO A 62 1.08 -12.28 -26.65
N ALA A 63 1.81 -12.44 -25.55
CA ALA A 63 2.83 -11.47 -25.13
C ALA A 63 4.10 -12.09 -24.54
N ASP A 64 5.23 -11.41 -24.75
CA ASP A 64 6.41 -11.51 -23.90
C ASP A 64 6.23 -10.55 -22.72
N LEU A 65 6.28 -11.09 -21.51
CA LEU A 65 6.00 -10.38 -20.26
C LEU A 65 7.24 -10.38 -19.39
N THR A 66 7.74 -9.19 -19.05
CA THR A 66 8.86 -9.02 -18.13
C THR A 66 8.49 -8.07 -17.01
N VAL A 67 8.95 -8.39 -15.80
CA VAL A 67 8.73 -7.58 -14.60
C VAL A 67 10.08 -7.33 -13.95
N ASP A 68 10.35 -6.06 -13.66
CA ASP A 68 11.46 -5.60 -12.84
C ASP A 68 10.89 -4.77 -11.69
N SER A 69 11.35 -5.00 -10.46
CA SER A 69 10.74 -4.38 -9.28
C SER A 69 11.80 -3.91 -8.29
N GLY A 70 11.82 -2.60 -8.07
CA GLY A 70 12.49 -1.99 -6.92
C GLY A 70 11.68 -2.12 -5.62
N ILE A 71 10.39 -2.48 -5.71
CA ILE A 71 9.52 -2.66 -4.53
C ILE A 71 9.96 -3.93 -3.78
N PRO A 72 10.30 -3.82 -2.49
CA PRO A 72 10.65 -4.97 -1.68
C PRO A 72 9.49 -5.97 -1.54
N ILE A 73 9.76 -7.23 -1.87
CA ILE A 73 8.75 -8.29 -1.88
C ILE A 73 8.39 -8.73 -0.45
N GLY A 74 7.10 -8.91 -0.17
CA GLY A 74 6.64 -9.51 1.08
C GLY A 74 6.70 -8.60 2.31
N MET A 75 7.14 -7.35 2.16
CA MET A 75 7.30 -6.39 3.26
C MET A 75 6.06 -5.55 3.56
N GLY A 76 4.92 -5.78 2.89
CA GLY A 76 3.72 -4.96 3.09
C GLY A 76 3.72 -3.62 2.31
N MET A 77 4.62 -3.46 1.34
CA MET A 77 4.68 -2.36 0.35
C MET A 77 3.80 -2.59 -0.89
N SER A 78 2.94 -3.61 -0.87
CA SER A 78 1.96 -3.94 -1.93
C SER A 78 2.52 -4.29 -3.30
N SER A 79 3.63 -5.03 -3.34
CA SER A 79 4.19 -5.54 -4.60
C SER A 79 3.19 -6.36 -5.43
N SER A 80 2.28 -7.12 -4.80
CA SER A 80 1.23 -7.89 -5.51
C SER A 80 0.19 -6.98 -6.18
N ALA A 81 -0.29 -5.96 -5.47
CA ALA A 81 -1.23 -4.99 -6.01
C ALA A 81 -0.58 -4.16 -7.13
N ALA A 82 0.68 -3.77 -6.98
CA ALA A 82 1.43 -3.05 -8.00
C ALA A 82 1.55 -3.88 -9.30
N LEU A 83 1.86 -5.16 -9.17
CA LEU A 83 1.88 -6.09 -10.31
C LEU A 83 0.50 -6.20 -10.97
N CYS A 84 -0.58 -6.35 -10.18
CA CYS A 84 -1.92 -6.46 -10.73
C CYS A 84 -2.36 -5.16 -11.45
N VAL A 85 -2.03 -3.99 -10.90
CA VAL A 85 -2.26 -2.69 -11.56
C VAL A 85 -1.47 -2.61 -12.87
N ALA A 86 -0.19 -2.98 -12.87
CA ALA A 86 0.64 -2.98 -14.07
C ALA A 86 0.06 -3.86 -15.19
N ILE A 87 -0.39 -5.06 -14.81
CA ILE A 87 -1.02 -6.02 -15.72
C ILE A 87 -2.29 -5.43 -16.35
N VAL A 88 -3.19 -4.86 -15.55
CA VAL A 88 -4.44 -4.27 -16.05
C VAL A 88 -4.16 -3.09 -16.97
N LEU A 89 -3.24 -2.20 -16.59
CA LEU A 89 -2.85 -1.04 -17.41
C LEU A 89 -2.31 -1.49 -18.77
N CYS A 90 -1.37 -2.43 -18.81
CA CYS A 90 -0.80 -2.93 -20.05
C CYS A 90 -1.82 -3.72 -20.90
N ALA A 91 -2.64 -4.56 -20.28
CA ALA A 91 -3.64 -5.37 -20.99
C ALA A 91 -4.69 -4.48 -21.65
N ARG A 92 -5.23 -3.48 -20.92
CA ARG A 92 -6.28 -2.59 -21.41
C ARG A 92 -5.76 -1.46 -22.29
N GLY A 93 -4.55 -0.97 -22.02
CA GLY A 93 -3.97 0.16 -22.74
C GLY A 93 -4.46 1.53 -22.26
N VAL A 94 -5.13 1.60 -21.10
CA VAL A 94 -5.70 2.82 -20.56
C VAL A 94 -5.80 2.74 -19.03
N ASN A 95 -5.61 3.87 -18.36
CA ASN A 95 -5.96 4.06 -16.95
C ASN A 95 -7.40 4.61 -16.85
N GLU A 96 -8.33 3.78 -16.38
CA GLU A 96 -9.75 4.12 -16.23
C GLU A 96 -10.10 4.53 -14.78
N GLY A 97 -9.07 4.87 -13.98
CA GLY A 97 -9.23 5.25 -12.58
C GLY A 97 -9.74 4.08 -11.74
N ILE A 98 -10.95 4.22 -11.19
CA ILE A 98 -11.50 3.26 -10.23
C ILE A 98 -11.77 1.89 -10.86
N GLU A 99 -12.09 1.84 -12.17
CA GLU A 99 -12.32 0.57 -12.86
C GLU A 99 -11.02 -0.21 -13.06
N THR A 100 -9.89 0.48 -13.24
CA THR A 100 -8.55 -0.15 -13.20
C THR A 100 -8.28 -0.74 -11.82
N CYS A 101 -8.62 -0.03 -10.74
CA CYS A 101 -8.43 -0.52 -9.37
C CYS A 101 -9.28 -1.77 -9.07
N LYS A 102 -10.56 -1.74 -9.46
CA LYS A 102 -11.49 -2.87 -9.28
C LYS A 102 -11.05 -4.10 -10.05
N GLU A 103 -10.59 -3.91 -11.29
CA GLU A 103 -10.08 -5.02 -12.09
C GLU A 103 -8.79 -5.60 -11.51
N ALA A 104 -7.85 -4.75 -11.08
CA ALA A 104 -6.61 -5.21 -10.46
C ALA A 104 -6.90 -6.03 -9.19
N ARG A 105 -7.84 -5.59 -8.36
CA ARG A 105 -8.32 -6.36 -7.19
C ARG A 105 -9.02 -7.66 -7.61
N ARG A 106 -9.79 -7.66 -8.70
CA ARG A 106 -10.48 -8.85 -9.22
C ARG A 106 -9.47 -9.92 -9.63
N ILE A 107 -8.48 -9.57 -10.44
CA ILE A 107 -7.47 -10.55 -10.89
C ILE A 107 -6.59 -11.04 -9.73
N GLU A 108 -6.27 -10.16 -8.76
CA GLU A 108 -5.56 -10.52 -7.54
C GLU A 108 -6.32 -11.58 -6.73
N ARG A 109 -7.63 -11.37 -6.52
CA ARG A 109 -8.48 -12.35 -5.82
C ARG A 109 -8.57 -13.68 -6.55
N VAL A 110 -8.71 -13.67 -7.87
CA VAL A 110 -8.90 -14.90 -8.65
C VAL A 110 -7.61 -15.70 -8.74
N VAL A 111 -6.46 -15.05 -8.90
CA VAL A 111 -5.19 -15.75 -9.19
C VAL A 111 -4.34 -15.97 -7.94
N LEU A 112 -4.34 -15.02 -7.01
CA LEU A 112 -3.55 -15.06 -5.77
C LEU A 112 -4.38 -15.48 -4.55
N GLU A 113 -5.70 -15.65 -4.70
CA GLU A 113 -6.63 -16.04 -3.62
C GLU A 113 -6.58 -15.08 -2.41
N ASN A 114 -6.18 -13.82 -2.65
CA ASN A 114 -6.02 -12.81 -1.61
C ASN A 114 -7.29 -11.97 -1.42
N ASN A 115 -7.74 -11.79 -0.18
CA ASN A 115 -8.95 -11.05 0.16
C ASN A 115 -8.72 -9.56 0.50
N CYS A 116 -7.78 -8.90 -0.19
CA CYS A 116 -7.49 -7.48 0.05
C CYS A 116 -8.67 -6.55 -0.31
N GLY A 117 -8.69 -5.35 0.29
CA GLY A 117 -9.57 -4.25 -0.13
C GLY A 117 -9.02 -3.51 -1.35
N LEU A 118 -9.33 -2.22 -1.45
CA LEU A 118 -8.96 -1.36 -2.60
C LEU A 118 -7.87 -0.34 -2.27
N LEU A 119 -7.40 -0.27 -1.01
CA LEU A 119 -6.47 0.73 -0.53
C LEU A 119 -5.23 0.85 -1.42
N ASP A 120 -4.61 -0.30 -1.70
CA ASP A 120 -3.33 -0.36 -2.40
C ASP A 120 -3.47 0.14 -3.84
N GLN A 121 -4.47 -0.37 -4.57
CA GLN A 121 -4.70 -0.02 -5.96
C GLN A 121 -5.10 1.46 -6.08
N ILE A 122 -5.93 1.97 -5.16
CA ILE A 122 -6.33 3.39 -5.15
C ILE A 122 -5.12 4.29 -4.92
N ALA A 123 -4.27 3.98 -3.95
CA ALA A 123 -3.05 4.75 -3.70
C ALA A 123 -2.17 4.82 -4.97
N MET A 124 -1.99 3.69 -5.65
CA MET A 124 -1.16 3.62 -6.86
C MET A 124 -1.76 4.37 -8.06
N ILE A 125 -3.08 4.43 -8.19
CA ILE A 125 -3.75 5.03 -9.36
C ILE A 125 -4.06 6.52 -9.17
N PHE A 126 -4.32 6.96 -7.93
CA PHE A 126 -4.83 8.30 -7.65
C PHE A 126 -3.84 9.22 -6.92
N SER A 127 -2.65 8.75 -6.56
CA SER A 127 -1.64 9.60 -5.92
C SER A 127 -1.10 10.69 -6.85
N LYS A 128 -0.65 11.77 -6.21
CA LYS A 128 0.04 12.91 -6.81
C LYS A 128 1.24 13.24 -5.93
N GLU A 129 2.37 13.57 -6.55
CA GLU A 129 3.57 13.96 -5.80
C GLU A 129 3.27 15.10 -4.81
N GLY A 130 3.78 14.98 -3.59
CA GLY A 130 3.57 15.93 -2.49
C GLY A 130 2.18 15.85 -1.84
N HIS A 131 1.35 14.85 -2.17
CA HIS A 131 0.01 14.68 -1.62
C HIS A 131 -0.23 13.24 -1.15
N ALA A 132 -1.04 13.09 -0.10
CA ALA A 132 -1.73 11.86 0.23
C ALA A 132 -3.14 11.87 -0.38
N VAL A 133 -3.71 10.69 -0.56
CA VAL A 133 -5.08 10.49 -1.03
C VAL A 133 -5.91 10.14 0.19
N LEU A 134 -6.80 11.03 0.63
CA LEU A 134 -7.85 10.66 1.57
C LEU A 134 -8.90 9.88 0.81
N VAL A 135 -9.15 8.63 1.21
CA VAL A 135 -10.11 7.73 0.56
C VAL A 135 -11.21 7.39 1.54
N ASP A 136 -12.47 7.60 1.14
CA ASP A 136 -13.65 7.08 1.83
C ASP A 136 -14.12 5.78 1.17
N PHE A 137 -14.02 4.66 1.88
CA PHE A 137 -14.39 3.36 1.31
C PHE A 137 -15.91 3.11 1.30
N SER A 138 -16.72 3.97 1.91
CA SER A 138 -18.17 3.85 1.90
C SER A 138 -18.78 4.25 0.54
N ASP A 139 -18.19 5.23 -0.14
CA ASP A 139 -18.64 5.73 -1.44
C ASP A 139 -17.54 5.83 -2.50
N LEU A 140 -16.29 5.50 -2.15
CA LEU A 140 -15.09 5.60 -2.99
C LEU A 140 -14.73 7.04 -3.40
N SER A 141 -15.20 8.03 -2.65
CA SER A 141 -14.75 9.41 -2.81
C SER A 141 -13.29 9.58 -2.40
N MET A 142 -12.61 10.51 -3.08
CA MET A 142 -11.18 10.73 -2.92
C MET A 142 -10.87 12.22 -2.88
N GLU A 143 -10.00 12.62 -1.96
CA GLU A 143 -9.53 14.00 -1.80
C GLU A 143 -8.00 14.02 -1.73
N GLN A 144 -7.37 14.97 -2.44
CA GLN A 144 -5.92 15.15 -2.38
C GLN A 144 -5.56 16.03 -1.18
N ILE A 145 -4.83 15.49 -0.23
CA ILE A 145 -4.38 16.18 0.98
C ILE A 145 -2.88 16.48 0.83
N PRO A 146 -2.45 17.76 0.80
CA PRO A 146 -1.04 18.10 0.75
C PRO A 146 -0.28 17.50 1.93
N LEU A 147 0.87 16.89 1.67
CA LEU A 147 1.77 16.39 2.71
C LEU A 147 2.54 17.58 3.30
N PRO A 148 2.39 17.88 4.60
CA PRO A 148 3.21 18.89 5.26
C PRO A 148 4.70 18.53 5.19
N ALA A 149 5.56 19.53 4.96
CA ALA A 149 7.01 19.32 4.94
C ALA A 149 7.58 18.84 6.29
N SER A 150 6.83 19.04 7.39
CA SER A 150 7.16 18.52 8.72
C SER A 150 6.88 17.03 8.88
N TRP A 151 6.18 16.39 7.94
CA TRP A 151 5.90 14.96 7.99
C TRP A 151 7.04 14.18 7.33
N ILE A 152 8.03 13.80 8.12
CA ILE A 152 9.21 13.07 7.65
C ILE A 152 9.03 11.60 8.02
N PHE A 153 8.71 10.77 7.02
CA PHE A 153 8.47 9.34 7.22
C PHE A 153 9.70 8.49 6.89
N LYS A 154 9.88 7.42 7.65
CA LYS A 154 10.86 6.35 7.41
C LYS A 154 10.16 5.00 7.52
N LEU A 155 10.65 4.00 6.80
CA LEU A 155 10.15 2.63 6.88
C LEU A 155 11.23 1.71 7.47
N VAL A 156 10.88 1.03 8.55
CA VAL A 156 11.73 0.01 9.18
C VAL A 156 11.17 -1.36 8.80
N ASP A 157 12.00 -2.21 8.18
CA ASP A 157 11.63 -3.61 7.96
C ASP A 157 11.70 -4.39 9.28
N SER A 158 10.60 -5.07 9.64
CA SER A 158 10.59 -5.95 10.81
C SER A 158 11.46 -7.20 10.64
N GLY A 159 11.81 -7.55 9.40
CA GLY A 159 12.48 -8.81 9.06
C GLY A 159 11.58 -10.04 9.21
N ILE A 160 10.29 -9.84 9.52
CA ILE A 160 9.31 -10.91 9.70
C ILE A 160 8.51 -11.03 8.40
N SER A 161 8.80 -12.08 7.64
CA SER A 161 8.09 -12.41 6.41
C SER A 161 6.74 -13.07 6.70
N ARG A 162 5.68 -12.63 6.02
CA ARG A 162 4.35 -13.25 6.08
C ARG A 162 4.37 -14.62 5.41
N ALA A 163 3.84 -15.65 6.07
CA ALA A 163 3.27 -16.78 5.35
C ALA A 163 1.88 -16.34 4.84
N LEU A 164 1.77 -16.03 3.55
CA LEU A 164 0.53 -15.56 2.90
C LEU A 164 -0.63 -16.57 2.95
N SER A 165 -0.39 -17.78 3.46
CA SER A 165 -1.39 -18.81 3.66
C SER A 165 -1.71 -18.94 5.16
N SER A 166 -2.98 -18.69 5.52
CA SER A 166 -3.64 -19.14 6.75
C SER A 166 -3.73 -18.21 7.97
N THR A 167 -3.60 -16.89 7.85
CA THR A 167 -4.28 -16.02 8.84
C THR A 167 -5.71 -15.83 8.38
N GLU A 168 -6.60 -16.69 8.87
CA GLU A 168 -8.02 -16.37 8.97
C GLU A 168 -8.11 -14.94 9.50
N TYR A 169 -8.60 -14.00 8.70
CA TYR A 169 -9.05 -12.69 9.18
C TYR A 169 -10.16 -13.00 10.18
N GLY A 170 -9.77 -13.18 11.45
CA GLY A 170 -10.56 -13.81 12.49
C GLY A 170 -11.94 -13.17 12.58
N THR A 171 -12.93 -14.04 12.72
CA THR A 171 -14.34 -13.74 13.03
C THR A 171 -14.49 -12.41 13.78
N MET A 172 -15.12 -11.44 13.13
CA MET A 172 -15.39 -10.08 13.64
C MET A 172 -15.85 -10.10 15.10
N ASN A 173 -14.91 -9.87 16.01
CA ASN A 173 -15.22 -9.58 17.39
C ASN A 173 -15.63 -8.10 17.47
N THR A 174 -16.42 -7.71 18.48
CA THR A 174 -16.99 -6.35 18.68
C THR A 174 -15.97 -5.20 18.53
N TYR A 175 -14.68 -5.52 18.69
CA TYR A 175 -13.53 -4.65 18.43
C TYR A 175 -13.43 -4.11 17.00
N SER A 176 -13.95 -4.78 15.96
CA SER A 176 -13.87 -4.29 14.57
C SER A 176 -14.67 -3.00 14.36
N LYS A 177 -15.92 -2.90 14.84
CA LYS A 177 -16.73 -1.67 14.68
C LYS A 177 -16.16 -0.48 15.45
N LYS A 178 -15.68 -0.73 16.67
CA LYS A 178 -15.02 0.31 17.48
C LYS A 178 -13.71 0.76 16.83
N HIS A 179 -12.87 -0.18 16.40
CA HIS A 179 -11.62 0.12 15.70
C HIS A 179 -11.89 0.98 14.46
N VAL A 180 -12.82 0.59 13.60
CA VAL A 180 -13.17 1.35 12.38
C VAL A 180 -13.63 2.77 12.74
N ALA A 181 -14.53 2.93 13.71
CA ALA A 181 -15.01 4.25 14.12
C ALA A 181 -13.89 5.15 14.69
N ASP A 182 -13.05 4.59 15.57
CA ASP A 182 -11.94 5.34 16.16
C ASP A 182 -10.86 5.67 15.10
N GLU A 183 -10.61 4.75 14.16
CA GLU A 183 -9.61 4.94 13.09
C GLU A 183 -10.09 5.99 12.07
N VAL A 184 -11.38 6.02 11.73
CA VAL A 184 -11.99 7.10 10.94
C VAL A 184 -11.74 8.45 11.60
N GLN A 185 -11.96 8.56 12.91
CA GLN A 185 -11.68 9.81 13.63
C GLN A 185 -10.20 10.17 13.58
N ARG A 186 -9.29 9.22 13.79
CA ARG A 186 -7.84 9.46 13.69
C ARG A 186 -7.43 9.94 12.30
N VAL A 187 -8.01 9.39 11.23
CA VAL A 187 -7.75 9.84 9.85
C VAL A 187 -8.23 11.28 9.66
N LEU A 188 -9.42 11.63 10.12
CA LEU A 188 -9.93 12.99 10.05
C LEU A 188 -9.06 13.98 10.85
N ASP A 189 -8.66 13.59 12.06
CA ASP A 189 -7.81 14.39 12.95
C ASP A 189 -6.39 14.59 12.42
N SER A 190 -5.92 13.67 11.57
CA SER A 190 -4.59 13.78 10.96
C SER A 190 -4.48 14.87 9.89
N ARG A 191 -5.60 15.33 9.33
CA ARG A 191 -5.62 16.25 8.18
C ARG A 191 -4.94 17.59 8.51
N GLY A 192 -3.73 17.80 7.99
CA GLY A 192 -2.95 19.01 8.25
C GLY A 192 -2.51 19.17 9.71
N ALA A 193 -2.51 18.07 10.48
CA ALA A 193 -2.06 18.07 11.87
C ALA A 193 -0.57 18.41 11.99
N PRO A 194 -0.16 19.09 13.09
CA PRO A 194 1.24 19.15 13.49
C PRO A 194 1.84 17.75 13.60
N ALA A 195 3.13 17.61 13.28
CA ALA A 195 3.80 16.31 13.20
C ALA A 195 3.77 15.57 14.55
N GLU A 196 3.89 16.27 15.66
CA GLU A 196 3.81 15.71 17.01
C GLU A 196 2.42 15.11 17.30
N TYR A 197 1.36 15.77 16.83
CA TYR A 197 0.01 15.25 16.99
C TYR A 197 -0.24 14.05 16.07
N LEU A 198 0.25 14.09 14.83
CA LEU A 198 0.22 12.92 13.95
C LEU A 198 0.94 11.74 14.60
N GLY A 199 2.11 11.95 15.19
CA GLY A 199 2.85 10.91 15.91
C GLY A 199 2.03 10.23 17.01
N GLN A 200 1.28 11.02 17.79
CA GLN A 200 0.35 10.49 18.79
C GLN A 200 -0.76 9.64 18.15
N LEU A 201 -1.34 10.09 17.03
CA LEU A 201 -2.36 9.35 16.30
C LEU A 201 -1.83 8.02 15.73
N LEU A 202 -0.59 8.00 15.23
CA LEU A 202 0.09 6.78 14.78
C LEU A 202 0.22 5.76 15.93
N ASN A 203 0.67 6.20 17.10
CA ASN A 203 0.83 5.35 18.28
C ASN A 203 -0.51 4.79 18.78
N GLN A 204 -1.57 5.60 18.73
CA GLN A 204 -2.93 5.17 19.06
C GLN A 204 -3.48 4.16 18.04
N SER A 205 -3.22 4.39 16.75
CA SER A 205 -3.59 3.46 15.67
C SER A 205 -2.90 2.10 15.87
N HIS A 206 -1.60 2.08 16.18
CA HIS A 206 -0.90 0.83 16.50
C HIS A 206 -1.48 0.11 17.72
N SER A 207 -1.72 0.83 18.83
CA SER A 207 -2.35 0.26 20.03
C SER A 207 -3.73 -0.34 19.73
N SER A 208 -4.48 0.27 18.80
CA SER A 208 -5.75 -0.25 18.32
C SER A 208 -5.60 -1.55 17.52
N LEU A 209 -4.55 -1.68 16.69
CA LEU A 209 -4.24 -2.91 15.97
C LEU A 209 -3.79 -4.06 16.88
N ILE A 210 -3.05 -3.77 17.94
CA ILE A 210 -2.73 -4.75 18.99
C ILE A 210 -4.04 -5.28 19.60
N SER A 211 -4.94 -4.36 19.97
CA SER A 211 -6.25 -4.71 20.56
C SER A 211 -7.15 -5.50 19.60
N LEU A 212 -6.98 -5.29 18.28
CA LEU A 212 -7.68 -6.03 17.23
C LEU A 212 -7.12 -7.45 17.04
N GLY A 213 -5.92 -7.75 17.57
CA GLY A 213 -5.27 -9.05 17.45
C GLY A 213 -4.63 -9.31 16.08
N VAL A 214 -4.28 -8.24 15.34
CA VAL A 214 -3.65 -8.33 14.01
C VAL A 214 -2.15 -8.05 14.01
N SER A 215 -1.57 -7.76 15.19
CA SER A 215 -0.14 -7.59 15.39
C SER A 215 0.51 -8.85 15.99
N LEU A 216 1.84 -8.85 16.04
CA LEU A 216 2.68 -9.86 16.68
C LEU A 216 3.48 -9.22 17.81
N THR A 217 3.73 -9.97 18.88
CA THR A 217 4.50 -9.47 20.03
C THR A 217 5.88 -8.96 19.64
N GLU A 218 6.52 -9.58 18.65
CA GLU A 218 7.80 -9.15 18.11
C GLU A 218 7.70 -7.78 17.44
N ILE A 219 6.65 -7.54 16.65
CA ILE A 219 6.39 -6.26 16.00
C ILE A 219 6.07 -5.20 17.05
N ASP A 220 5.25 -5.54 18.04
CA ASP A 220 4.86 -4.62 19.12
C ASP A 220 6.08 -4.13 19.88
N ARG A 221 7.04 -5.01 20.18
CA ARG A 221 8.31 -4.63 20.81
C ARG A 221 9.14 -3.71 19.92
N MET A 222 9.26 -4.02 18.63
CA MET A 222 10.00 -3.16 17.69
C MET A 222 9.38 -1.77 17.58
N VAL A 223 8.05 -1.68 17.51
CA VAL A 223 7.33 -0.40 17.48
C VAL A 223 7.52 0.36 18.79
N ASP A 224 7.43 -0.31 19.94
CA ASP A 224 7.64 0.28 21.26
C ASP A 224 9.08 0.80 21.46
N ASP A 225 10.09 0.07 20.97
CA ASP A 225 11.49 0.52 20.96
C ASP A 225 11.70 1.74 20.05
N LEU A 226 11.08 1.74 18.87
CA LEU A 226 11.12 2.89 17.96
C LEU A 226 10.44 4.12 18.58
N GLN A 227 9.27 3.96 19.20
CA GLN A 227 8.54 5.06 19.86
C GLN A 227 9.31 5.70 21.03
N ARG A 228 10.25 4.97 21.64
CA ARG A 228 11.13 5.49 22.71
C ARG A 228 12.44 6.09 22.21
N THR A 229 12.70 6.03 20.91
CA THR A 229 13.93 6.57 20.32
C THR A 229 13.84 8.09 20.25
N ASP A 230 14.87 8.80 20.71
CA ASP A 230 14.94 10.26 20.65
C ASP A 230 14.74 10.75 19.21
N GLY A 231 13.84 11.72 19.03
CA GLY A 231 13.47 12.28 17.73
C GLY A 231 12.42 11.49 16.95
N VAL A 232 11.95 10.33 17.44
CA VAL A 232 10.79 9.63 16.87
C VAL A 232 9.51 10.20 17.48
N LEU A 233 8.64 10.73 16.62
CA LEU A 233 7.36 11.32 17.02
C LEU A 233 6.25 10.27 17.15
N GLY A 234 6.31 9.22 16.34
CA GLY A 234 5.40 8.09 16.44
C GLY A 234 5.77 6.97 15.46
N ALA A 235 5.32 5.76 15.77
CA ALA A 235 5.53 4.61 14.91
C ALA A 235 4.35 3.64 14.98
N ARG A 236 4.04 3.01 13.85
CA ARG A 236 3.04 1.95 13.74
C ARG A 236 3.44 0.91 12.70
N MET A 237 3.03 -0.33 12.90
CA MET A 237 3.06 -1.34 11.83
C MET A 237 2.25 -0.87 10.60
N MET A 238 2.56 -1.35 9.39
CA MET A 238 1.83 -1.02 8.17
C MET A 238 1.32 -2.29 7.43
N GLY A 239 0.14 -2.19 6.83
CA GLY A 239 -0.49 -3.24 6.04
C GLY A 239 -1.24 -4.27 6.90
N GLY A 240 -1.68 -5.36 6.26
CA GLY A 240 -2.65 -6.31 6.81
C GLY A 240 -2.26 -7.18 8.02
N GLY A 241 -1.22 -6.83 8.77
CA GLY A 241 -0.84 -7.56 9.99
C GLY A 241 0.36 -8.51 9.84
N PHE A 242 0.80 -9.06 10.99
CA PHE A 242 1.65 -10.27 11.06
C PHE A 242 3.02 -10.21 10.34
N GLY A 243 3.61 -9.03 10.21
CA GLY A 243 4.94 -8.81 9.64
C GLY A 243 4.98 -7.58 8.73
N GLY A 244 6.12 -7.37 8.08
CA GLY A 244 6.33 -6.31 7.10
C GLY A 244 6.94 -5.02 7.68
N MET A 245 6.60 -3.88 7.09
CA MET A 245 7.16 -2.58 7.45
C MET A 245 6.49 -1.95 8.68
N ILE A 246 7.28 -1.17 9.41
CA ILE A 246 6.85 -0.21 10.42
C ILE A 246 7.04 1.19 9.83
N LEU A 247 5.97 1.97 9.80
CA LEU A 247 6.01 3.40 9.49
C LEU A 247 6.46 4.17 10.72
N VAL A 248 7.47 5.01 10.55
CA VAL A 248 8.05 5.85 11.61
C VAL A 248 8.00 7.31 11.16
N LEU A 249 7.42 8.17 11.99
CA LEU A 249 7.45 9.62 11.82
C LEU A 249 8.55 10.20 12.71
N VAL A 250 9.42 11.03 12.15
CA VAL A 250 10.57 11.61 12.85
C VAL A 250 10.55 13.15 12.82
N GLU A 251 11.23 13.76 13.78
CA GLU A 251 11.40 15.22 13.89
C GLU A 251 12.22 15.80 12.73
N ASP A 252 13.28 15.09 12.32
CA ASP A 252 14.16 15.48 11.22
C ASP A 252 14.82 14.27 10.54
N GLU A 253 15.40 14.49 9.35
CA GLU A 253 16.01 13.42 8.54
C GLU A 253 17.19 12.71 9.22
N GLY A 254 17.84 13.34 10.20
CA GLY A 254 18.98 12.82 10.95
C GLY A 254 18.61 11.75 11.97
N VAL A 255 17.34 11.65 12.37
CA VAL A 255 16.83 10.59 13.25
C VAL A 255 16.80 9.27 12.49
N LEU A 256 17.34 8.19 13.05
CA LEU A 256 17.54 6.91 12.35
C LEU A 256 18.35 7.09 11.03
N PRO A 257 19.62 7.53 11.10
CA PRO A 257 20.37 8.02 9.94
C PRO A 257 20.70 6.94 8.89
N SER A 258 20.63 5.66 9.26
CA SER A 258 20.82 4.54 8.33
C SER A 258 19.58 4.24 7.48
N ILE A 259 18.45 4.88 7.77
CA ILE A 259 17.17 4.62 7.11
C ILE A 259 16.80 5.85 6.27
N PRO A 260 16.55 5.70 4.96
CA PRO A 260 16.19 6.82 4.10
C PRO A 260 14.79 7.35 4.40
N VAL A 261 14.57 8.62 4.07
CA VAL A 261 13.24 9.23 4.09
C VAL A 261 12.41 8.67 2.94
N VAL A 262 11.14 8.38 3.21
CA VAL A 262 10.17 8.00 2.20
C VAL A 262 9.74 9.25 1.44
N VAL A 263 9.90 9.22 0.12
CA VAL A 263 9.50 10.32 -0.75
C VAL A 263 8.22 9.93 -1.49
N SER A 264 7.23 10.83 -1.47
CA SER A 264 5.99 10.67 -2.24
C SER A 264 6.26 10.76 -3.74
N SER A 265 5.51 10.03 -4.55
CA SER A 265 5.58 10.08 -6.01
C SER A 265 4.21 10.37 -6.64
N ASP A 266 4.22 10.58 -7.96
CA ASP A 266 3.01 10.50 -8.77
C ASP A 266 2.47 9.06 -8.86
N SER A 267 1.25 8.95 -9.39
CA SER A 267 0.57 7.68 -9.67
C SER A 267 1.20 6.87 -10.80
N ALA A 268 0.68 5.66 -10.97
CA ALA A 268 1.05 4.73 -12.01
C ALA A 268 0.94 5.35 -13.41
N ARG A 269 1.93 5.05 -14.25
CA ARG A 269 2.02 5.51 -15.64
C ARG A 269 1.99 4.33 -16.60
N LEU A 270 1.36 4.56 -17.76
CA LEU A 270 1.34 3.64 -18.88
C LEU A 270 1.94 4.33 -20.09
N GLU A 271 2.86 3.65 -20.75
CA GLU A 271 3.59 4.12 -21.93
C GLU A 271 3.37 3.13 -23.08
N GLU A 272 3.15 3.67 -24.29
CA GLU A 272 3.31 2.88 -25.52
C GLU A 272 4.73 3.13 -26.04
N VAL A 273 5.54 2.07 -26.04
CA VAL A 273 6.94 2.14 -26.46
C VAL A 273 7.01 1.96 -27.97
N LEU A 274 7.60 2.94 -28.66
CA LEU A 274 7.78 2.97 -30.12
C LEU A 274 8.99 2.16 -30.57
#